data_AF-A0AAN8K6N0-F1
#
_entry.id   AF-A0AAN8K6N0-F1
#
_cell.length_a   1.000
_cell.length_b   1.000
_cell.length_c   1.000
_cell.angle_alpha   90.00
_cell.angle_beta   90.00
_cell.angle_gamma   90.00
#
_symmetry.space_group_name_H-M   'P 1'
#
loop_
_entity.id
_entity.type
_entity.pdbx_description
1 polymer ?
#
loop_
_entity_poly.entity_id
_entity_poly.type
_entity_poly.pdbx_seq_one_letter_code
_entity_poly.pdbx_strand_id
1 'polypeptide(L)'
;MEGVFVFSCLVLAHLVIASGLTLLPVSYDCSNQQGCQNVKGQQCCLSKFRPRGKRSLSKQQSGYCAAFGTSGQSCLVEQGTQTAPYYICPCAPGYTCVASGFRDFPLGDLGTCQLQCTDNSECLKGQCCRIGEVLKGRKKRSAYNGVCTSFGTLGSKCVNGTDPLTYNNVHTECPCASPLDCNVSDGYRTIPVDFATCG
;
A
#
# COMPACT_ATOMS: atom_id res chain seq x y z
N MET A 1 -42.71 5.82 66.35
CA MET A 1 -41.26 5.66 66.59
C MET A 1 -40.90 4.23 66.29
N GLU A 2 -40.57 3.92 65.04
CA GLU A 2 -39.82 2.71 64.67
C GLU A 2 -38.93 3.10 63.49
N GLY A 3 -37.62 2.99 63.68
CA GLY A 3 -36.64 3.14 62.62
C GLY A 3 -36.45 1.82 61.87
N VAL A 4 -35.53 1.79 60.90
CA VAL A 4 -34.50 0.75 60.71
C VAL A 4 -33.72 1.02 59.41
N PHE A 5 -32.42 1.27 59.60
CA PHE A 5 -31.25 0.86 58.82
C PHE A 5 -31.43 0.27 57.40
N VAL A 6 -30.88 0.96 56.39
CA VAL A 6 -30.25 0.33 55.21
C VAL A 6 -29.13 1.23 54.66
N PHE A 7 -27.92 1.16 55.21
CA PHE A 7 -26.72 1.75 54.58
C PHE A 7 -25.48 0.93 54.97
N SER A 8 -25.32 -0.26 54.37
CA SER A 8 -24.00 -0.90 54.26
C SER A 8 -24.11 -2.12 53.37
N CYS A 9 -23.76 -2.01 52.08
CA CYS A 9 -23.42 -3.18 51.24
C CYS A 9 -22.88 -2.85 49.83
N LEU A 10 -22.59 -1.58 49.48
CA LEU A 10 -22.43 -1.21 48.06
C LEU A 10 -21.09 -0.53 47.71
N VAL A 11 -19.96 -0.92 48.34
CA VAL A 11 -18.64 -0.31 48.02
C VAL A 11 -17.49 -1.33 47.83
N LEU A 12 -17.75 -2.62 47.61
CA LEU A 12 -16.67 -3.62 47.48
C LEU A 12 -16.75 -4.51 46.24
N ALA A 13 -16.93 -3.95 45.04
CA ALA A 13 -16.98 -4.79 43.83
C ALA A 13 -16.42 -4.22 42.51
N HIS A 14 -15.67 -3.11 42.49
CA HIS A 14 -15.06 -2.62 41.24
C HIS A 14 -13.58 -2.25 41.39
N LEU A 15 -12.74 -3.27 41.56
CA LEU A 15 -11.31 -3.15 41.23
C LEU A 15 -10.85 -4.43 40.51
N VAL A 16 -11.41 -4.67 39.33
CA VAL A 16 -10.85 -5.65 38.39
C VAL A 16 -9.65 -4.99 37.74
N ILE A 17 -8.46 -5.27 38.29
CA ILE A 17 -7.19 -4.89 37.68
C ILE A 17 -7.07 -5.70 36.39
N ALA A 18 -7.44 -5.08 35.27
CA ALA A 18 -7.15 -5.59 33.94
C ALA A 18 -5.63 -5.49 33.73
N SER A 19 -4.90 -6.53 34.15
CA SER A 19 -3.52 -6.76 33.79
C SER A 19 -3.47 -7.11 32.30
N GLY A 20 -3.58 -6.09 31.45
CA GLY A 20 -3.29 -6.15 30.03
C GLY A 20 -1.80 -6.44 29.86
N LEU A 21 -1.47 -7.72 29.69
CA LEU A 21 -0.13 -8.17 29.33
C LEU A 21 0.16 -7.61 27.92
N THR A 22 0.80 -6.45 27.84
CA THR A 22 1.27 -5.90 26.57
C THR A 22 2.44 -6.75 26.09
N LEU A 23 2.14 -7.74 25.24
CA LEU A 23 3.14 -8.48 24.48
C LEU A 23 3.96 -7.48 23.65
N LEU A 24 5.17 -7.16 24.11
CA LEU A 24 6.12 -6.39 23.32
C LEU A 24 6.43 -7.18 22.04
N PRO A 25 6.45 -6.53 20.86
CA PRO A 25 6.79 -7.21 19.62
C PRO A 25 8.23 -7.71 19.72
N VAL A 26 8.42 -9.03 19.72
CA VAL A 26 9.73 -9.65 19.66
C VAL A 26 10.34 -9.33 18.30
N SER A 27 11.31 -8.43 18.28
CA SER A 27 12.10 -8.14 17.08
C SER A 27 13.24 -9.15 16.98
N TYR A 28 13.23 -9.97 15.92
CA TYR A 28 14.33 -10.89 15.62
C TYR A 28 15.41 -10.15 14.83
N ASP A 29 16.66 -10.24 15.26
CA ASP A 29 17.78 -9.71 14.49
C ASP A 29 18.12 -10.62 13.31
N CYS A 30 18.55 -10.01 12.20
CA CYS A 30 18.90 -10.72 10.97
C CYS A 30 20.11 -10.06 10.30
N SER A 31 20.87 -10.83 9.52
CA SER A 31 22.08 -10.36 8.84
C SER A 31 21.97 -10.33 7.32
N ASN A 32 21.00 -11.04 6.75
CA ASN A 32 20.78 -11.14 5.31
C ASN A 32 19.27 -11.26 5.01
N GLN A 33 18.92 -11.19 3.73
CA GLN A 33 17.52 -11.21 3.27
C GLN A 33 16.77 -12.51 3.67
N GLN A 34 17.48 -13.62 3.84
CA GLN A 34 16.90 -14.93 4.15
C GLN A 34 16.77 -15.19 5.66
N GLY A 35 17.39 -14.37 6.52
CA GLY A 35 17.45 -14.58 7.95
C GLY A 35 16.09 -14.61 8.66
N CYS A 36 15.03 -14.13 8.00
CA CYS A 36 13.68 -14.05 8.55
C CYS A 36 12.75 -15.17 8.07
N GLN A 37 13.19 -16.09 7.22
CA GLN A 37 12.31 -17.15 6.65
C GLN A 37 11.67 -18.06 7.71
N ASN A 38 12.31 -18.22 8.86
CA ASN A 38 11.83 -19.07 9.94
C ASN A 38 10.82 -18.37 10.88
N VAL A 39 10.58 -17.06 10.70
CA VAL A 39 9.68 -16.29 11.55
C VAL A 39 8.31 -16.19 10.90
N LYS A 40 7.27 -16.71 11.57
CA LYS A 40 5.89 -16.62 11.05
C LYS A 40 5.47 -15.15 10.95
N GLY A 41 5.09 -14.71 9.75
CA GLY A 41 4.58 -13.37 9.48
C GLY A 41 5.64 -12.28 9.27
N GLN A 42 6.93 -12.59 9.43
CA GLN A 42 8.03 -11.66 9.11
C GLN A 42 8.86 -12.27 8.00
N GLN A 43 8.99 -11.57 6.88
CA GLN A 43 9.52 -12.16 5.65
C GLN A 43 10.64 -11.33 5.02
N CYS A 44 10.98 -10.17 5.61
CA CYS A 44 12.07 -9.32 5.16
C CYS A 44 13.01 -8.96 6.29
N CYS A 45 14.31 -8.99 6.02
CA CYS A 45 15.33 -8.45 6.90
C CYS A 45 15.56 -6.97 6.57
N LEU A 46 15.16 -6.07 7.46
CA LEU A 46 15.25 -4.64 7.28
C LEU A 46 16.49 -4.08 8.00
N SER A 47 17.36 -3.39 7.25
CA SER A 47 18.57 -2.79 7.77
C SER A 47 18.27 -1.75 8.84
N LYS A 48 19.01 -1.79 9.96
CA LYS A 48 18.96 -0.75 11.00
C LYS A 48 19.55 0.58 10.51
N PHE A 49 20.44 0.51 9.51
CA PHE A 49 21.14 1.66 8.97
C PHE A 49 20.64 1.95 7.57
N ARG A 50 20.01 3.13 7.38
CA ARG A 50 19.74 3.67 6.05
C ARG A 50 20.90 4.56 5.62
N PRO A 51 21.51 4.34 4.44
CA PRO A 51 22.58 5.19 3.95
C PRO A 51 22.05 6.61 3.77
N ARG A 52 22.74 7.59 4.36
CA ARG A 52 22.44 9.01 4.18
C ARG A 52 23.57 9.68 3.42
N GLY A 53 23.24 10.32 2.30
CA GLY A 53 24.21 11.02 1.45
C GLY A 53 25.11 10.09 0.64
N LYS A 54 26.24 10.63 0.14
CA LYS A 54 27.16 9.93 -0.77
C LYS A 54 28.07 8.88 -0.11
N ARG A 55 28.05 8.76 1.22
CA ARG A 55 28.93 7.83 1.95
C ARG A 55 28.13 6.59 2.30
N SER A 56 28.41 5.49 1.61
CA SER A 56 27.96 4.15 2.06
C SER A 56 28.73 3.81 3.33
N LEU A 57 28.16 4.17 4.48
CA LEU A 57 28.75 3.87 5.78
C LEU A 57 28.43 2.42 6.17
N SER A 58 29.51 1.65 6.22
CA SER A 58 29.75 0.46 7.03
C SER A 58 29.24 -0.90 6.52
N LYS A 59 30.18 -1.85 6.55
CA LYS A 59 30.06 -3.30 6.29
C LYS A 59 29.22 -4.04 7.35
N GLN A 60 28.65 -3.35 8.33
CA GLN A 60 27.79 -3.95 9.36
C GLN A 60 26.34 -3.98 8.89
N GLN A 61 26.00 -5.08 8.24
CA GLN A 61 24.67 -5.37 7.73
C GLN A 61 23.82 -6.07 8.79
N SER A 62 23.62 -5.44 9.95
CA SER A 62 22.64 -5.92 10.92
C SER A 62 21.28 -5.26 10.65
N GLY A 63 20.26 -6.11 10.62
CA GLY A 63 18.88 -5.74 10.42
C GLY A 63 17.99 -6.38 11.48
N TYR A 64 16.69 -6.15 11.35
CA TYR A 64 15.66 -6.83 12.11
C TYR A 64 14.58 -7.33 11.15
N CYS A 65 13.91 -8.41 11.56
CA CYS A 65 12.84 -9.01 10.78
C CYS A 65 11.57 -8.16 10.86
N ALA A 66 11.00 -7.89 9.69
CA ALA A 66 9.78 -7.13 9.53
C ALA A 66 8.81 -7.87 8.58
N ALA A 67 7.55 -7.46 8.63
CA ALA A 67 6.54 -7.93 7.69
C ALA A 67 6.75 -7.26 6.31
N PHE A 68 6.28 -7.92 5.25
CA PHE A 68 6.27 -7.33 3.92
C PHE A 68 5.35 -6.11 3.81
N GLY A 69 5.62 -5.29 2.81
CA GLY A 69 4.82 -4.11 2.48
C GLY A 69 3.40 -4.49 2.05
N THR A 70 2.39 -3.92 2.70
CA THR A 70 0.97 -4.05 2.29
C THR A 70 0.49 -2.81 1.53
N SER A 71 -0.77 -2.81 1.08
CA SER A 71 -1.38 -1.71 0.32
C SER A 71 -1.04 -0.32 0.88
N GLY A 72 -0.48 0.55 0.05
CA GLY A 72 -0.13 1.93 0.40
C GLY A 72 1.19 2.09 1.18
N GLN A 73 1.84 0.99 1.61
CA GLN A 73 3.15 1.08 2.25
C GLN A 73 4.24 1.38 1.22
N SER A 74 5.27 2.12 1.64
CA SER A 74 6.41 2.47 0.79
C SER A 74 7.23 1.25 0.40
N CYS A 75 7.66 1.20 -0.84
CA CYS A 75 8.54 0.16 -1.39
C CYS A 75 9.64 0.77 -2.26
N LEU A 76 10.69 -0.01 -2.56
CA LEU A 76 11.73 0.35 -3.52
C LEU A 76 11.46 -0.36 -4.84
N VAL A 77 11.41 0.39 -5.93
CA VAL A 77 11.10 -0.14 -7.27
C VAL A 77 12.23 -1.01 -7.79
N GLU A 78 13.46 -0.55 -7.61
CA GLU A 78 14.67 -1.29 -7.95
C GLU A 78 15.40 -1.66 -6.65
N GLN A 79 15.27 -2.92 -6.23
CA GLN A 79 16.03 -3.42 -5.10
C GLN A 79 17.40 -3.91 -5.55
N GLY A 80 18.44 -3.53 -4.79
CA GLY A 80 19.81 -4.00 -5.00
C GLY A 80 19.99 -5.50 -4.74
N THR A 81 21.22 -5.99 -4.94
CA THR A 81 21.55 -7.42 -4.91
C THR A 81 21.22 -8.14 -3.59
N GLN A 82 20.93 -9.44 -3.69
CA GLN A 82 20.34 -10.29 -2.64
C GLN A 82 21.17 -10.51 -1.37
N THR A 83 22.42 -10.03 -1.34
CA THR A 83 23.35 -10.33 -0.24
C THR A 83 23.17 -9.44 0.97
N ALA A 84 22.56 -8.26 0.83
CA ALA A 84 22.41 -7.27 1.89
C ALA A 84 20.97 -7.18 2.41
N PRO A 85 20.73 -6.83 3.69
CA PRO A 85 19.41 -6.54 4.22
C PRO A 85 18.75 -5.40 3.45
N TYR A 86 17.43 -5.44 3.34
CA TYR A 86 16.65 -4.43 2.65
C TYR A 86 16.69 -3.10 3.40
N TYR A 87 16.68 -1.97 2.69
CA TYR A 87 16.45 -0.66 3.31
C TYR A 87 14.97 -0.33 3.48
N ILE A 88 14.15 -0.93 2.62
CA ILE A 88 12.69 -0.93 2.63
C ILE A 88 12.24 -2.32 2.22
N CYS A 89 11.36 -2.93 3.00
CA CYS A 89 10.84 -4.27 2.71
C CYS A 89 10.11 -4.30 1.36
N PRO A 90 10.26 -5.38 0.59
CA PRO A 90 9.46 -5.57 -0.61
C PRO A 90 7.98 -5.74 -0.26
N CYS A 91 7.14 -5.56 -1.27
CA CYS A 91 5.70 -5.78 -1.13
C CYS A 91 5.39 -7.26 -0.89
N ALA A 92 4.27 -7.51 -0.21
CA ALA A 92 3.79 -8.86 0.04
C ALA A 92 3.43 -9.56 -1.28
N PRO A 93 3.40 -10.91 -1.31
CA PRO A 93 2.92 -11.64 -2.48
C PRO A 93 1.53 -11.15 -2.92
N GLY A 94 1.35 -10.94 -4.22
CA GLY A 94 0.12 -10.35 -4.79
C GLY A 94 0.13 -8.82 -4.83
N TYR A 95 1.15 -8.15 -4.29
CA TYR A 95 1.33 -6.71 -4.42
C TYR A 95 2.50 -6.37 -5.34
N THR A 96 2.37 -5.30 -6.10
CA THR A 96 3.43 -4.73 -6.94
C THR A 96 3.86 -3.38 -6.37
N CYS A 97 5.17 -3.11 -6.40
CA CYS A 97 5.68 -1.79 -6.12
C CYS A 97 5.47 -0.86 -7.31
N VAL A 98 4.57 0.12 -7.18
CA VAL A 98 4.30 1.11 -8.22
C VAL A 98 5.06 2.40 -7.90
N ALA A 99 5.89 2.85 -8.82
CA ALA A 99 6.71 4.05 -8.66
C ALA A 99 5.84 5.28 -8.38
N SER A 100 6.21 6.07 -7.36
CA SER A 100 5.51 7.31 -7.00
C SER A 100 6.10 8.55 -7.68
N GLY A 101 7.19 8.38 -8.44
CA GLY A 101 7.95 9.49 -9.04
C GLY A 101 8.91 10.17 -8.05
N PHE A 102 8.91 9.77 -6.78
CA PHE A 102 9.86 10.25 -5.79
C PHE A 102 11.12 9.38 -5.78
N ARG A 103 12.28 10.02 -5.81
CA ARG A 103 13.58 9.35 -5.72
C ARG A 103 14.26 9.70 -4.41
N ASP A 104 14.59 8.68 -3.63
CA ASP A 104 15.39 8.84 -2.42
C ASP A 104 16.87 8.58 -2.76
N PHE A 105 17.73 9.57 -2.53
CA PHE A 105 19.16 9.42 -2.78
C PHE A 105 19.86 8.95 -1.49
N PRO A 106 20.55 7.79 -1.50
CA PRO A 106 21.06 7.03 -2.65
C PRO A 106 20.26 5.78 -3.05
N LEU A 107 19.10 5.53 -2.44
CA LEU A 107 18.36 4.28 -2.53
C LEU A 107 17.69 4.02 -3.89
N GLY A 108 17.36 5.06 -4.65
CA GLY A 108 16.67 4.95 -5.94
C GLY A 108 15.20 5.37 -5.85
N ASP A 109 14.40 4.86 -6.78
CA ASP A 109 13.01 5.26 -6.92
C ASP A 109 12.14 4.57 -5.86
N LEU A 110 11.39 5.40 -5.14
CA LEU A 110 10.38 4.96 -4.20
C LEU A 110 9.06 4.72 -4.93
N GLY A 111 8.29 3.81 -4.35
CA GLY A 111 6.95 3.51 -4.79
C GLY A 111 6.04 3.19 -3.61
N THR A 112 4.83 2.79 -3.93
CA THR A 112 3.86 2.25 -2.99
C THR A 112 3.41 0.87 -3.43
N CYS A 113 3.25 -0.04 -2.49
CA CYS A 113 2.69 -1.35 -2.76
C CYS A 113 1.21 -1.22 -3.14
N GLN A 114 0.83 -1.76 -4.29
CA GLN A 114 -0.55 -1.81 -4.77
C GLN A 114 -0.91 -3.25 -5.09
N LEU A 115 -2.17 -3.62 -4.79
CA LEU A 115 -2.66 -4.98 -5.04
C LEU A 115 -2.70 -5.22 -6.55
N GLN A 116 -2.14 -6.34 -7.02
CA GLN A 116 -2.31 -6.78 -8.40
C GLN A 116 -3.74 -7.24 -8.61
N CYS A 117 -4.30 -6.92 -9.77
CA CYS A 117 -5.63 -7.34 -10.13
C CYS A 117 -5.72 -7.75 -11.60
N THR A 118 -6.59 -8.72 -11.87
CA THR A 118 -7.09 -9.00 -13.22
C THR A 118 -8.48 -8.43 -13.44
N ASP A 119 -9.24 -8.21 -12.36
CA ASP A 119 -10.63 -7.76 -12.41
C ASP A 119 -10.94 -6.76 -11.28
N ASN A 120 -11.97 -5.93 -11.48
CA ASN A 120 -12.41 -4.94 -10.49
C ASN A 120 -12.90 -5.58 -9.18
N SER A 121 -13.36 -6.84 -9.21
CA SER A 121 -13.85 -7.58 -8.04
C SER A 121 -12.75 -7.95 -7.05
N GLU A 122 -11.49 -7.98 -7.49
CA GLU A 122 -10.33 -8.27 -6.64
C GLU A 122 -9.89 -7.03 -5.83
N CYS A 123 -10.34 -5.85 -6.24
CA CYS A 123 -10.03 -4.59 -5.59
C CYS A 123 -10.99 -4.27 -4.45
N LEU A 124 -10.52 -3.44 -3.50
CA LEU A 124 -11.35 -2.99 -2.38
C LEU A 124 -12.44 -2.02 -2.86
N LYS A 125 -13.49 -1.84 -2.06
CA LYS A 125 -14.53 -0.82 -2.33
C LYS A 125 -13.88 0.57 -2.46
N GLY A 126 -14.25 1.29 -3.51
CA GLY A 126 -13.65 2.60 -3.82
C GLY A 126 -12.36 2.52 -4.66
N GLN A 127 -12.03 1.34 -5.18
CA GLN A 127 -10.90 1.12 -6.07
C GLN A 127 -11.35 0.47 -7.38
N CYS A 128 -10.56 0.65 -8.42
CA CYS A 128 -10.72 -0.03 -9.71
C CYS A 128 -9.43 -0.73 -10.11
N CYS A 129 -9.54 -1.74 -10.96
CA CYS A 129 -8.41 -2.38 -11.57
C CYS A 129 -7.91 -1.56 -12.76
N ARG A 130 -6.72 -0.96 -12.60
CA ARG A 130 -6.10 -0.11 -13.62
C ARG A 130 -4.93 -0.83 -14.29
N ILE A 131 -4.96 -0.97 -15.61
CA ILE A 131 -3.79 -1.37 -16.40
C ILE A 131 -2.89 -0.15 -16.62
N GLY A 132 -1.61 -0.31 -16.31
CA GLY A 132 -0.59 0.69 -16.62
C GLY A 132 -0.55 0.99 -18.12
N GLU A 133 -0.05 2.16 -18.50
CA GLU A 133 -0.04 2.60 -19.89
C GLU A 133 0.47 1.50 -20.83
N VAL A 134 -0.34 1.13 -21.82
CA VAL A 134 0.04 0.16 -22.84
C VAL A 134 1.18 0.79 -23.62
N LEU A 135 2.41 0.36 -23.32
CA LEU A 135 3.61 0.81 -24.03
C LEU A 135 3.42 0.57 -25.53
N LYS A 136 3.29 1.65 -26.30
CA LYS A 136 3.15 1.57 -27.75
C LYS A 136 4.48 1.09 -28.36
N GLY A 137 4.45 0.00 -29.14
CA GLY A 137 5.61 -0.50 -29.91
C GLY A 137 5.89 -2.00 -29.76
N ARG A 138 7.09 -2.46 -30.19
CA ARG A 138 7.52 -3.88 -30.16
C ARG A 138 7.66 -4.47 -28.74
N LYS A 139 7.58 -3.66 -27.68
CA LYS A 139 7.66 -4.09 -26.27
C LYS A 139 6.27 -4.34 -25.65
N LYS A 140 5.39 -5.05 -26.36
CA LYS A 140 3.99 -5.33 -25.96
C LYS A 140 3.82 -6.37 -24.83
N ARG A 141 4.88 -6.83 -24.17
CA ARG A 141 4.84 -8.09 -23.38
C ARG A 141 4.48 -7.98 -21.89
N SER A 142 4.21 -6.79 -21.33
CA SER A 142 3.96 -6.67 -19.86
C SER A 142 2.67 -5.97 -19.42
N ALA A 143 1.75 -5.62 -20.32
CA ALA A 143 0.58 -4.79 -19.97
C ALA A 143 -0.67 -5.57 -19.50
N TYR A 144 -0.54 -6.81 -19.03
CA TYR A 144 -1.71 -7.61 -18.61
C TYR A 144 -1.97 -7.62 -17.10
N ASN A 145 -1.05 -7.11 -16.28
CA ASN A 145 -1.25 -7.08 -14.85
C ASN A 145 -1.77 -5.69 -14.46
N GLY A 146 -3.04 -5.63 -14.07
CA GLY A 146 -3.63 -4.43 -13.49
C GLY A 146 -3.17 -4.23 -12.04
N VAL A 147 -3.34 -3.02 -11.55
CA VAL A 147 -3.17 -2.68 -10.13
C VAL A 147 -4.41 -1.97 -9.60
N CYS A 148 -4.83 -2.35 -8.40
CA CYS A 148 -5.94 -1.71 -7.72
C CYS A 148 -5.55 -0.28 -7.33
N THR A 149 -6.22 0.67 -7.97
CA THR A 149 -6.01 2.10 -7.76
C THR A 149 -7.29 2.70 -7.19
N SER A 150 -7.17 3.66 -6.28
CA SER A 150 -8.31 4.42 -5.79
C SER A 150 -9.05 5.13 -6.92
N PHE A 151 -10.36 5.26 -6.77
CA PHE A 151 -11.17 6.08 -7.66
C PHE A 151 -10.66 7.52 -7.74
N GLY A 152 -10.95 8.16 -8.87
CA GLY A 152 -10.54 9.52 -9.15
C GLY A 152 -11.10 10.50 -8.13
N THR A 153 -10.24 11.37 -7.61
CA THR A 153 -10.62 12.53 -6.78
C THR A 153 -10.86 13.77 -7.64
N LEU A 154 -11.35 14.85 -7.05
CA LEU A 154 -11.63 16.11 -7.77
C LEU A 154 -10.42 16.54 -8.64
N GLY A 155 -10.66 16.77 -9.93
CA GLY A 155 -9.64 17.17 -10.91
C GLY A 155 -8.77 16.04 -11.47
N SER A 156 -8.92 14.80 -10.98
CA SER A 156 -8.26 13.64 -11.58
C SER A 156 -8.88 13.27 -12.92
N LYS A 157 -8.08 12.63 -13.78
CA LYS A 157 -8.54 12.12 -15.07
C LYS A 157 -9.44 10.92 -14.85
N CYS A 158 -10.50 10.84 -15.64
CA CYS A 158 -11.44 9.74 -15.63
C CYS A 158 -11.88 9.42 -17.06
N VAL A 159 -12.42 8.22 -17.27
CA VAL A 159 -13.01 7.80 -18.54
C VAL A 159 -14.53 7.90 -18.41
N ASN A 160 -15.15 8.67 -19.31
CA ASN A 160 -16.58 8.89 -19.30
C ASN A 160 -17.29 7.66 -19.92
N GLY A 161 -18.30 7.10 -19.25
CA GLY A 161 -19.20 6.12 -19.87
C GLY A 161 -18.97 4.62 -19.60
N THR A 162 -18.21 4.23 -18.57
CA THR A 162 -18.30 2.84 -18.08
C THR A 162 -18.75 2.86 -16.64
N ASP A 163 -20.03 2.56 -16.40
CA ASP A 163 -20.47 2.15 -15.07
C ASP A 163 -19.55 0.99 -14.64
N PRO A 164 -18.82 1.09 -13.52
CA PRO A 164 -17.89 0.05 -13.08
C PRO A 164 -18.60 -1.28 -12.79
N LEU A 165 -19.94 -1.26 -12.72
CA LEU A 165 -20.81 -2.41 -12.54
C LEU A 165 -21.26 -3.07 -13.85
N THR A 166 -21.19 -2.39 -15.01
CA THR A 166 -21.70 -2.92 -16.29
C THR A 166 -20.61 -3.57 -17.14
N TYR A 167 -19.34 -3.25 -16.91
CA TYR A 167 -18.22 -3.84 -17.64
C TYR A 167 -17.12 -4.31 -16.68
N ASN A 168 -16.88 -5.63 -16.64
CA ASN A 168 -15.76 -6.28 -15.92
C ASN A 168 -14.38 -5.94 -16.50
N ASN A 169 -14.26 -4.88 -17.29
CA ASN A 169 -13.10 -4.66 -18.13
C ASN A 169 -12.11 -3.75 -17.43
N VAL A 170 -10.90 -4.26 -17.26
CA VAL A 170 -9.77 -3.52 -16.73
C VAL A 170 -9.59 -2.20 -17.48
N HIS A 171 -9.45 -1.10 -16.74
CA HIS A 171 -9.48 0.25 -17.30
C HIS A 171 -8.08 0.86 -17.38
N THR A 172 -7.87 1.82 -18.29
CA THR A 172 -6.65 2.64 -18.32
C THR A 172 -6.64 3.73 -17.26
N GLU A 173 -7.82 4.19 -16.83
CA GLU A 173 -8.06 5.15 -15.76
C GLU A 173 -9.28 4.72 -14.93
N CYS A 174 -9.29 5.04 -13.64
CA CYS A 174 -10.42 4.70 -12.76
C CYS A 174 -11.58 5.69 -12.88
N PRO A 175 -12.82 5.25 -12.58
CA PRO A 175 -13.96 6.15 -12.47
C PRO A 175 -13.79 7.09 -11.26
N CYS A 176 -14.61 8.14 -11.22
CA CYS A 176 -14.62 9.10 -10.14
C CYS A 176 -15.20 8.53 -8.84
N ALA A 177 -14.71 9.00 -7.70
CA ALA A 177 -15.26 8.66 -6.40
C ALA A 177 -16.61 9.37 -6.20
N SER A 178 -17.64 8.65 -5.79
CA SER A 178 -18.92 9.29 -5.44
C SER A 178 -18.74 10.36 -4.36
N PRO A 179 -19.36 11.55 -4.49
CA PRO A 179 -20.42 11.92 -5.45
C PRO A 179 -19.93 12.61 -6.73
N LEU A 180 -18.64 12.54 -7.06
CA LEU A 180 -18.08 13.23 -8.23
C LEU A 180 -18.48 12.54 -9.53
N ASP A 181 -18.79 13.33 -10.56
CA ASP A 181 -19.09 12.84 -11.89
C ASP A 181 -17.92 13.12 -12.85
N CYS A 182 -17.78 12.25 -13.85
CA CYS A 182 -16.74 12.38 -14.85
C CYS A 182 -17.18 13.39 -15.93
N ASN A 183 -17.00 14.68 -15.65
CA ASN A 183 -17.41 15.75 -16.55
C ASN A 183 -16.37 15.96 -17.66
N VAL A 184 -16.83 15.93 -18.92
CA VAL A 184 -16.00 16.32 -20.06
C VAL A 184 -15.77 17.83 -19.94
N SER A 185 -14.53 18.23 -19.66
CA SER A 185 -14.19 19.65 -19.66
C SER A 185 -14.18 20.12 -21.13
N ASP A 186 -15.32 20.63 -21.59
CA ASP A 186 -15.51 21.17 -22.93
C ASP A 186 -14.58 22.36 -23.16
N GLY A 187 -13.49 22.12 -23.88
CA GLY A 187 -12.47 23.10 -24.18
C GLY A 187 -11.68 22.77 -25.43
N TYR A 188 -12.36 22.70 -26.58
CA TYR A 188 -11.78 22.81 -27.92
C TYR A 188 -10.51 22.02 -28.21
N ARG A 189 -10.57 20.69 -28.33
CA ARG A 189 -9.60 19.93 -29.15
C ARG A 189 -10.26 18.78 -29.88
N THR A 190 -10.18 18.81 -31.21
CA THR A 190 -10.52 17.73 -32.16
C THR A 190 -9.46 16.62 -32.15
N ILE A 191 -9.12 16.11 -30.97
CA ILE A 191 -8.28 14.92 -30.82
C ILE A 191 -9.16 13.88 -30.11
N PRO A 192 -9.26 12.63 -30.61
CA PRO A 192 -10.01 11.58 -29.95
C PRO A 192 -9.28 11.20 -28.66
N VAL A 193 -9.66 11.80 -27.54
CA VAL A 193 -9.13 11.42 -26.23
C VAL A 193 -10.27 11.43 -25.24
N ASP A 194 -10.65 10.22 -24.83
CA ASP A 194 -11.73 9.85 -23.91
C ASP A 194 -11.50 10.32 -22.45
N PHE A 195 -10.76 11.40 -22.24
CA PHE A 195 -10.34 11.85 -20.93
C PHE A 195 -11.20 13.03 -20.47
N ALA A 196 -12.01 12.77 -19.46
CA ALA A 196 -12.76 13.75 -18.69
C ALA A 196 -12.08 13.96 -17.33
N THR A 197 -12.60 14.88 -16.52
CA THR A 197 -12.10 15.17 -15.18
C THR A 197 -13.20 15.01 -14.14
N CYS A 198 -12.88 14.44 -12.99
CA CYS A 198 -13.82 14.33 -11.89
C CYS A 198 -14.16 15.72 -11.35
N GLY A 199 -15.44 16.10 -11.40
CA GLY A 199 -15.94 17.43 -11.07
C GLY A 199 -17.29 17.41 -10.39
#